data_AF-A0A2A4W9T5-F1
#
_entry.id   AF-A0A2A4W9T5-F1
#
_cell.length_a   1.000
_cell.length_b   1.000
_cell.length_c   1.000
_cell.angle_alpha   90.00
_cell.angle_beta   90.00
_cell.angle_gamma   90.00
#
_symmetry.space_group_name_H-M   'P 1'
#
loop_
_entity.id
_entity.type
_entity.pdbx_description
1 polymer ?
#
loop_
_entity_poly.entity_id
_entity_poly.type
_entity_poly.pdbx_seq_one_letter_code
_entity_poly.pdbx_strand_id
1 'polypeptide(L)'
;MIFNTCLKRFSLPLIALLMALSGCTGNVPVGDEDEAMRIAESYYSMLQNGEFDGAVALFEVNQQGHWARFLHGNMKKLGLMTKYSFKSNMVNTVFSGKFYIYQISTRYGDQAADEILTLFLHVDDKEIEIASHKINLARARVNTQLSDAVEKAETK
;
A
#
# COMPACT_ATOMS: atom_id res chain seq x y z
N MET A 1 29.08 56.73 -4.98
CA MET A 1 27.98 55.92 -4.41
C MET A 1 26.78 55.92 -5.38
N ILE A 2 26.83 55.20 -6.50
CA ILE A 2 25.68 55.07 -7.44
C ILE A 2 25.78 53.71 -8.17
N PHE A 3 25.79 52.59 -7.45
CA PHE A 3 25.74 51.26 -8.08
C PHE A 3 25.21 50.26 -7.04
N ASN A 4 23.90 50.28 -6.74
CA ASN A 4 23.30 49.12 -6.03
C ASN A 4 21.78 48.98 -6.07
N THR A 5 21.03 49.80 -6.81
CA THR A 5 19.56 49.80 -6.75
C THR A 5 18.84 49.27 -7.98
N CYS A 6 19.54 48.91 -9.06
CA CYS A 6 18.88 48.52 -10.31
C CYS A 6 18.52 47.02 -10.43
N LEU A 7 19.15 46.12 -9.66
CA LEU A 7 18.95 44.68 -9.82
C LEU A 7 17.70 44.10 -9.13
N LYS A 8 17.02 44.83 -8.22
CA LYS A 8 15.91 44.28 -7.43
C LYS A 8 14.54 44.32 -8.11
N ARG A 9 14.38 45.01 -9.24
CA ARG A 9 13.06 45.18 -9.90
C ARG A 9 12.77 44.19 -11.01
N PHE A 10 13.78 43.46 -11.49
CA PHE A 10 13.62 42.47 -12.58
C PHE A 10 13.48 41.01 -12.09
N SER A 11 13.64 40.73 -10.79
CA SER A 11 13.55 39.36 -10.26
C SER A 11 12.13 38.88 -9.95
N LEU A 12 11.17 39.79 -9.74
CA LEU A 12 9.79 39.44 -9.40
C LEU A 12 8.98 38.80 -10.55
N PRO A 13 9.08 39.23 -11.83
CA PRO A 13 8.33 38.58 -12.92
C PRO A 13 8.89 37.20 -13.32
N LEU A 14 10.17 36.92 -13.03
CA LEU A 14 10.79 35.63 -13.35
C LEU A 14 10.31 34.50 -12.42
N ILE A 15 10.07 34.81 -11.14
CA ILE A 15 9.55 33.84 -10.16
C ILE A 15 8.08 33.49 -10.46
N ALA A 16 7.28 34.46 -10.91
CA ALA A 16 5.90 34.21 -11.31
C ALA A 16 5.79 33.34 -12.58
N LEU A 17 6.73 33.49 -13.54
CA LEU A 17 6.80 32.66 -14.74
C LEU A 17 7.23 31.22 -14.43
N LEU A 18 8.12 31.02 -13.45
CA LEU A 18 8.54 29.68 -13.00
C LEU A 18 7.41 28.92 -12.29
N MET A 19 6.52 29.61 -11.56
CA MET A 19 5.32 28.97 -10.98
C MET A 19 4.24 28.65 -12.02
N ALA A 20 4.22 29.33 -13.16
CA ALA A 20 3.29 29.03 -14.25
C ALA A 20 3.69 27.76 -15.03
N LEU A 21 4.96 27.33 -14.94
CA LEU A 21 5.46 26.12 -15.63
C LEU A 21 5.22 24.82 -14.82
N SER A 22 4.82 24.89 -13.55
CA SER A 22 4.43 23.70 -12.77
C SER A 22 3.03 23.14 -13.09
N GLY A 23 2.35 23.66 -14.13
CA GLY A 23 0.96 23.34 -14.46
C GLY A 23 0.72 22.34 -15.60
N CYS A 24 1.74 21.66 -16.12
CA CYS A 24 1.56 20.63 -17.17
C CYS A 24 2.15 19.29 -16.74
N THR A 25 1.63 18.69 -15.66
CA THR A 25 1.72 17.24 -15.51
C THR A 25 0.72 16.65 -16.49
N GLY A 26 1.16 16.48 -17.73
CA GLY A 26 0.41 15.74 -18.73
C GLY A 26 0.00 14.40 -18.14
N ASN A 27 -1.21 13.97 -18.47
CA ASN A 27 -1.65 12.59 -18.36
C ASN A 27 -0.72 11.72 -19.20
N VAL A 28 0.50 11.48 -18.70
CA VAL A 28 1.28 10.33 -19.07
C VAL A 28 0.41 9.17 -18.60
N PRO A 29 -0.03 8.26 -19.49
CA PRO A 29 -0.60 7.01 -19.05
C PRO A 29 0.51 6.29 -18.30
N VAL A 30 0.59 6.55 -17.00
CA VAL A 30 1.32 5.75 -16.02
C VAL A 30 0.77 4.35 -16.25
N GLY A 31 1.63 3.40 -16.60
CA GLY A 31 1.19 2.05 -16.94
C GLY A 31 0.33 1.51 -15.79
N ASP A 32 -0.72 0.75 -16.12
CA ASP A 32 -1.68 0.25 -15.13
C ASP A 32 -1.02 -0.41 -13.90
N GLU A 33 0.19 -0.98 -14.06
CA GLU A 33 0.99 -1.55 -12.97
C GLU A 33 1.55 -0.52 -11.97
N ASP A 34 2.04 0.62 -12.46
CA ASP A 34 2.58 1.70 -11.62
C ASP A 34 1.45 2.37 -10.83
N GLU A 35 0.28 2.51 -11.45
CA GLU A 35 -0.92 2.99 -10.76
C GLU A 35 -1.40 2.00 -9.70
N ALA A 36 -1.47 0.70 -10.02
CA ALA A 36 -1.82 -0.34 -9.06
C ALA A 36 -0.85 -0.35 -7.86
N MET A 37 0.46 -0.18 -8.11
CA MET A 37 1.46 -0.10 -7.04
C MET A 37 1.21 1.13 -6.16
N ARG A 38 0.96 2.30 -6.76
CA ARG A 38 0.67 3.53 -6.02
C ARG A 38 -0.57 3.39 -5.12
N ILE A 39 -1.63 2.74 -5.60
CA ILE A 39 -2.83 2.45 -4.80
C ILE A 39 -2.48 1.51 -3.64
N ALA A 40 -1.73 0.44 -3.89
CA ALA A 40 -1.29 -0.50 -2.86
C ALA A 40 -0.41 0.19 -1.79
N GLU A 41 0.53 1.05 -2.20
CA GLU A 41 1.37 1.83 -1.29
C GLU A 41 0.54 2.80 -0.45
N SER A 42 -0.41 3.51 -1.07
CA SER A 42 -1.33 4.41 -0.37
C SER A 42 -2.16 3.66 0.66
N TYR A 43 -2.72 2.51 0.28
CA TYR A 43 -3.50 1.65 1.17
C TYR A 43 -2.69 1.23 2.41
N TYR A 44 -1.49 0.69 2.21
CA TYR A 44 -0.64 0.25 3.32
C TYR A 44 -0.10 1.39 4.17
N SER A 45 0.16 2.55 3.56
CA SER A 45 0.53 3.77 4.30
C SER A 45 -0.60 4.23 5.22
N MET A 46 -1.83 4.26 4.73
CA MET A 46 -3.02 4.59 5.53
C MET A 46 -3.20 3.60 6.69
N LEU A 47 -3.05 2.29 6.45
CA LEU A 47 -3.12 1.28 7.51
C LEU A 47 -2.03 1.46 8.58
N GLN A 48 -0.80 1.79 8.16
CA GLN A 48 0.31 2.05 9.09
C GLN A 48 0.09 3.30 9.93
N ASN A 49 -0.53 4.34 9.35
CA ASN A 49 -0.85 5.60 10.02
C ASN A 49 -2.15 5.56 10.83
N GLY A 50 -2.91 4.46 10.78
CA GLY A 50 -4.20 4.33 11.46
C GLY A 50 -5.35 5.09 10.76
N GLU A 51 -5.17 5.47 9.50
CA GLU A 51 -6.15 6.16 8.66
C GLU A 51 -7.13 5.18 8.00
N PHE A 52 -7.82 4.37 8.81
CA PHE A 52 -8.63 3.25 8.32
C PHE A 52 -9.78 3.68 7.40
N ASP A 53 -10.43 4.79 7.67
CA ASP A 53 -11.52 5.29 6.81
C ASP A 53 -11.00 5.65 5.41
N GLY A 54 -9.79 6.20 5.33
CA GLY A 54 -9.11 6.44 4.05
C GLY A 54 -8.77 5.15 3.31
N ALA A 55 -8.27 4.14 4.03
CA ALA A 55 -7.97 2.84 3.45
C ALA A 55 -9.24 2.12 2.94
N VAL A 56 -10.36 2.24 3.66
CA VAL A 56 -11.67 1.70 3.26
C VAL A 56 -12.20 2.38 2.01
N ALA A 57 -11.95 3.68 1.83
CA ALA A 57 -12.42 4.43 0.66
C ALA A 57 -11.82 3.95 -0.67
N LEU A 58 -10.72 3.17 -0.63
CA LEU A 58 -10.07 2.59 -1.82
C LEU A 58 -10.74 1.30 -2.32
N PHE A 59 -11.75 0.79 -1.61
CA PHE A 59 -12.56 -0.34 -2.05
C PHE A 59 -13.84 0.14 -2.75
N GLU A 60 -14.42 -0.73 -3.58
CA GLU A 60 -15.74 -0.54 -4.17
C GLU A 60 -16.76 -0.06 -3.12
N VAL A 61 -17.53 0.97 -3.47
CA VAL A 61 -18.48 1.65 -2.56
C VAL A 61 -19.45 0.67 -1.89
N ASN A 62 -19.94 -0.33 -2.63
CA ASN A 62 -20.84 -1.37 -2.13
C ASN A 62 -20.18 -2.35 -1.13
N GLN A 63 -18.85 -2.45 -1.11
CA GLN A 63 -18.06 -3.33 -0.24
C GLN A 63 -17.43 -2.59 0.96
N GLN A 64 -17.41 -1.25 0.98
CA GLN A 64 -16.74 -0.47 2.03
C GLN A 64 -17.19 -0.87 3.45
N GLY A 65 -18.49 -1.12 3.65
CA GLY A 65 -19.01 -1.56 4.95
C GLY A 65 -18.56 -2.96 5.38
N HIS A 66 -18.22 -3.84 4.43
CA HIS A 66 -17.58 -5.14 4.73
C HIS A 66 -16.12 -4.93 5.13
N TRP A 67 -15.37 -4.17 4.34
CA TRP A 67 -13.94 -3.93 4.57
C TRP A 67 -13.66 -3.13 5.84
N ALA A 68 -14.49 -2.15 6.18
CA ALA A 68 -14.39 -1.45 7.47
C ALA A 68 -14.48 -2.41 8.66
N ARG A 69 -15.43 -3.36 8.64
CA ARG A 69 -15.57 -4.37 9.69
C ARG A 69 -14.38 -5.32 9.72
N PHE A 70 -13.89 -5.74 8.56
CA PHE A 70 -12.71 -6.59 8.44
C PHE A 70 -11.46 -5.91 9.03
N LEU A 71 -11.17 -4.67 8.62
CA LEU A 71 -10.00 -3.92 9.08
C LEU A 71 -10.06 -3.60 10.57
N HIS A 72 -11.21 -3.15 11.08
CA HIS A 72 -11.39 -2.94 12.52
C HIS A 72 -11.26 -4.25 13.32
N GLY A 73 -11.76 -5.35 12.78
CA GLY A 73 -11.63 -6.67 13.40
C GLY A 73 -10.18 -7.12 13.51
N ASN A 74 -9.38 -6.91 12.45
CA ASN A 74 -7.96 -7.23 12.46
C ASN A 74 -7.16 -6.28 13.34
N MET A 75 -7.42 -4.97 13.31
CA MET A 75 -6.79 -4.01 14.20
C MET A 75 -7.01 -4.37 15.68
N LYS A 76 -8.22 -4.77 16.08
CA LYS A 76 -8.50 -5.19 17.45
C LYS A 76 -7.72 -6.45 17.87
N LYS A 77 -7.42 -7.34 16.92
CA LYS A 77 -6.73 -8.61 17.18
C LYS A 77 -5.22 -8.50 17.13
N LEU A 78 -4.71 -7.74 16.17
CA LEU A 78 -3.29 -7.66 15.83
C LEU A 78 -2.64 -6.39 16.36
N GLY A 79 -3.42 -5.34 16.59
CA GLY A 79 -2.93 -3.99 16.90
C GLY A 79 -2.70 -3.16 15.65
N LEU A 80 -2.03 -2.01 15.83
CA LEU A 80 -1.65 -1.13 14.72
C LEU A 80 -0.48 -1.74 13.94
N MET A 81 -0.51 -1.60 12.62
CA MET A 81 0.61 -1.99 11.76
C MET A 81 1.80 -1.07 12.02
N THR A 82 2.98 -1.66 12.26
CA THR A 82 4.21 -0.90 12.52
C THR A 82 5.15 -0.89 11.34
N LYS A 83 5.08 -1.90 10.46
CA LYS A 83 5.94 -2.03 9.28
C LYS A 83 5.28 -2.86 8.20
N TYR A 84 5.53 -2.53 6.94
CA TYR A 84 5.22 -3.38 5.79
C TYR A 84 6.37 -3.40 4.77
N SER A 85 6.38 -4.41 3.90
CA SER A 85 7.33 -4.55 2.80
C SER A 85 6.72 -5.41 1.70
N PHE A 86 6.65 -4.88 0.48
CA PHE A 86 6.30 -5.65 -0.71
C PHE A 86 7.38 -6.71 -0.99
N LYS A 87 6.94 -7.94 -1.24
CA LYS A 87 7.82 -9.11 -1.50
C LYS A 87 7.82 -9.50 -2.96
N SER A 88 6.65 -9.53 -3.57
CA SER A 88 6.47 -9.88 -4.96
C SER A 88 5.18 -9.26 -5.49
N ASN A 89 5.12 -9.12 -6.80
CA ASN A 89 3.91 -8.78 -7.54
C ASN A 89 3.66 -9.83 -8.63
N MET A 90 2.40 -9.97 -9.02
CA MET A 90 1.97 -10.80 -10.13
C MET A 90 0.83 -10.09 -10.84
N VAL A 91 0.89 -10.04 -12.16
CA VAL A 91 -0.19 -9.51 -13.00
C VAL A 91 -0.83 -10.67 -13.73
N ASN A 92 -2.16 -10.79 -13.61
CA ASN A 92 -2.92 -11.82 -14.31
C ASN A 92 -4.02 -11.17 -15.15
N THR A 93 -3.94 -11.34 -16.47
CA THR A 93 -4.95 -10.81 -17.40
C THR A 93 -6.01 -11.87 -17.66
N VAL A 94 -7.27 -11.50 -17.50
CA VAL A 94 -8.45 -12.32 -17.75
C VAL A 94 -9.34 -11.64 -18.79
N PHE A 95 -10.38 -12.32 -19.26
CA PHE A 95 -11.31 -11.74 -20.24
C PHE A 95 -11.97 -10.44 -19.74
N SER A 96 -12.27 -10.36 -18.44
CA SER A 96 -12.96 -9.22 -17.85
C SER A 96 -12.05 -8.06 -17.43
N GLY A 97 -10.72 -8.20 -17.52
CA GLY A 97 -9.79 -7.20 -16.98
C GLY A 97 -8.43 -7.75 -16.54
N LYS A 98 -7.76 -7.03 -15.65
CA LYS A 98 -6.43 -7.37 -15.13
C LYS A 98 -6.43 -7.38 -13.61
N PHE A 99 -5.88 -8.45 -13.03
CA PHE A 99 -5.59 -8.53 -11.60
C PHE A 99 -4.14 -8.16 -11.32
N TYR A 100 -3.92 -7.33 -10.29
CA TYR A 100 -2.60 -7.04 -9.73
C TYR A 100 -2.56 -7.61 -8.33
N ILE A 101 -1.73 -8.63 -8.12
CA ILE A 101 -1.65 -9.38 -6.88
C ILE A 101 -0.31 -9.09 -6.24
N TYR A 102 -0.35 -8.50 -5.04
CA TYR A 102 0.83 -8.17 -4.26
C TYR A 102 0.93 -9.11 -3.07
N GLN A 103 2.15 -9.60 -2.79
CA GLN A 103 2.48 -10.26 -1.53
C GLN A 103 3.23 -9.29 -0.63
N ILE A 104 2.75 -9.11 0.60
CA ILE A 104 3.26 -8.10 1.53
C ILE A 104 3.61 -8.79 2.84
N SER A 105 4.79 -8.52 3.37
CA SER A 105 5.13 -8.92 4.74
C SER A 105 4.89 -7.74 5.66
N THR A 106 4.10 -7.95 6.70
CA THR A 106 3.68 -6.91 7.66
C THR A 106 4.07 -7.27 9.08
N ARG A 107 4.18 -6.25 9.93
CA ARG A 107 4.32 -6.40 11.39
C ARG A 107 3.26 -5.60 12.11
N TYR A 108 2.66 -6.23 13.12
CA TYR A 108 1.72 -5.63 14.05
C TYR A 108 2.28 -5.81 15.46
N GLY A 109 3.03 -4.82 15.92
CA GLY A 109 3.88 -4.97 17.12
C GLY A 109 4.86 -6.14 16.97
N ASP A 110 4.76 -7.12 17.87
CA ASP A 110 5.61 -8.32 17.87
C ASP A 110 5.14 -9.41 16.88
N GLN A 111 3.92 -9.30 16.36
CA GLN A 111 3.36 -10.28 15.43
C GLN A 111 3.79 -9.98 14.00
N ALA A 112 4.13 -11.03 13.25
CA ALA A 112 4.41 -10.94 11.82
C ALA A 112 3.26 -11.60 11.04
N ALA A 113 2.95 -11.05 9.86
CA ALA A 113 1.97 -11.62 8.95
C ALA A 113 2.44 -11.51 7.50
N ASP A 114 1.95 -12.43 6.68
CA ASP A 114 2.05 -12.38 5.23
C ASP A 114 0.66 -12.13 4.65
N GLU A 115 0.55 -11.05 3.89
CA GLU A 115 -0.68 -10.55 3.35
C GLU A 115 -0.69 -10.64 1.83
N ILE A 116 -1.89 -10.78 1.28
CA ILE A 116 -2.14 -10.73 -0.15
C ILE A 116 -3.14 -9.61 -0.39
N LEU A 117 -2.75 -8.62 -1.18
CA LEU A 117 -3.61 -7.57 -1.68
C LEU A 117 -3.84 -7.80 -3.17
N THR A 118 -5.10 -7.81 -3.59
CA THR A 118 -5.48 -7.97 -4.99
C THR A 118 -6.25 -6.75 -5.44
N LEU A 119 -5.74 -6.11 -6.48
CA LEU A 119 -6.39 -5.02 -7.18
C LEU A 119 -6.93 -5.54 -8.51
N PHE A 120 -7.97 -4.88 -9.03
CA PHE A 120 -8.59 -5.24 -10.28
C PHE A 120 -8.85 -4.00 -11.14
N LEU A 121 -8.50 -4.10 -12.42
CA LEU A 121 -8.86 -3.15 -13.46
C LEU A 121 -9.83 -3.86 -14.42
N HIS A 122 -11.10 -3.46 -14.39
CA HIS A 122 -12.10 -3.93 -15.35
C HIS A 122 -11.77 -3.45 -16.77
N VAL A 123 -12.12 -4.25 -17.79
CA VAL A 123 -11.87 -3.90 -19.21
C VAL A 123 -12.65 -2.66 -19.67
N ASP A 124 -13.82 -2.41 -19.08
CA ASP A 124 -14.70 -1.30 -19.42
C ASP A 124 -14.43 -0.06 -18.54
N ASP A 125 -13.64 -0.22 -17.47
CA ASP A 125 -13.36 0.83 -16.50
C ASP A 125 -12.00 1.47 -16.75
N LYS A 126 -11.80 2.63 -16.12
CA LYS A 126 -10.54 3.37 -16.16
C LYS A 126 -9.83 3.38 -14.81
N GLU A 127 -10.48 2.87 -13.78
CA GLU A 127 -10.02 2.97 -12.40
C GLU A 127 -9.67 1.57 -11.89
N ILE A 128 -8.58 1.50 -11.14
CA ILE A 128 -8.13 0.28 -10.47
C ILE A 128 -8.68 0.31 -9.04
N GLU A 129 -9.33 -0.77 -8.63
CA GLU A 129 -9.94 -0.88 -7.31
C GLU A 129 -9.33 -2.03 -6.50
N ILE A 130 -9.39 -1.95 -5.17
CA ILE A 130 -8.99 -3.09 -4.32
C ILE A 130 -10.12 -4.13 -4.32
N ALA A 131 -9.89 -5.26 -4.97
CA ALA A 131 -10.85 -6.35 -5.05
C ALA A 131 -10.81 -7.26 -3.80
N SER A 132 -9.63 -7.50 -3.22
CA SER A 132 -9.52 -8.30 -2.00
C SER A 132 -8.26 -8.05 -1.18
N HIS A 133 -8.36 -8.34 0.12
CA HIS A 133 -7.27 -8.34 1.08
C HIS A 133 -7.35 -9.56 1.98
N LYS A 134 -6.23 -10.29 2.11
CA LYS A 134 -6.10 -11.47 2.96
C LYS A 134 -4.91 -11.33 3.87
N ILE A 135 -5.09 -11.65 5.15
CA ILE A 135 -4.02 -11.64 6.17
C ILE A 135 -3.76 -13.07 6.63
N ASN A 136 -2.53 -13.55 6.51
CA ASN A 136 -2.09 -14.83 7.06
C ASN A 136 -1.06 -14.56 8.15
N LEU A 137 -1.41 -14.84 9.41
CA LEU A 137 -0.44 -14.72 10.49
C LEU A 137 0.69 -15.70 10.25
N ALA A 138 1.93 -15.21 10.35
CA ALA A 138 3.07 -16.09 10.40
C ALA A 138 2.85 -16.95 11.64
N ARG A 139 2.57 -18.25 11.45
CA ARG A 139 2.56 -19.17 12.58
C ARG A 139 3.89 -18.95 13.27
N ALA A 140 3.87 -18.61 14.56
CA ALA A 140 5.03 -18.76 15.39
C ALA A 140 5.56 -20.14 15.05
N ARG A 141 6.78 -20.22 14.49
CA ARG A 141 7.49 -21.48 14.39
C ARG A 141 7.73 -21.87 15.84
N VAL A 142 6.71 -22.41 16.49
CA VAL A 142 6.80 -23.04 17.79
C VAL A 142 7.61 -24.28 17.51
N ASN A 143 8.93 -24.08 17.48
CA ASN A 143 9.98 -25.01 17.85
C ASN A 143 9.57 -26.49 17.86
N THR A 144 9.11 -27.01 16.72
CA THR A 144 8.90 -28.46 16.53
C THR A 144 10.26 -29.17 16.62
N GLN A 145 11.36 -28.46 16.36
CA GLN A 145 12.70 -28.97 16.63
C GLN A 145 13.04 -29.12 18.13
N LEU A 146 12.34 -28.44 19.04
CA LEU A 146 12.60 -28.57 20.48
C LEU A 146 11.80 -29.72 21.10
N SER A 147 10.59 -30.02 20.62
CA SER A 147 9.85 -31.22 21.04
C SER A 147 10.55 -32.49 20.58
N ASP A 148 11.05 -32.52 19.34
CA ASP A 148 11.75 -33.68 18.78
C ASP A 148 13.13 -33.92 19.41
N ALA A 149 13.74 -32.87 19.99
CA ALA A 149 15.00 -32.97 20.72
C ALA A 149 14.82 -33.42 22.17
N VAL A 150 13.71 -33.06 22.83
CA VAL A 150 13.39 -33.50 24.20
C VAL A 150 12.95 -34.97 24.22
N GLU A 151 12.16 -35.42 23.24
CA GLU A 151 11.73 -36.83 23.15
C GLU A 151 12.92 -37.80 22.91
N LYS A 152 13.95 -37.34 22.19
CA LYS A 152 15.20 -38.11 21.99
C LYS A 152 16.13 -38.11 23.20
N ALA A 153 15.95 -37.22 24.17
CA ALA A 153 16.76 -37.15 25.37
C ALA A 153 16.24 -38.07 26.50
N GLU A 154 14.95 -38.43 26.49
CA GLU A 154 14.33 -39.30 27.51
C GLU A 154 14.39 -40.80 27.16
N THR A 155 14.84 -41.15 25.96
CA THR A 155 14.97 -42.55 25.49
C THR A 155 16.40 -43.11 25.56
N LYS A 156 17.31 -42.45 26.30
CA LYS A 156 18.66 -42.93 26.58
C LYS A 156 18.92 -43.05 28.08
#